data_AF-A0A7J2HNY1-F1
#
_entry.id   AF-A0A7J2HNY1-F1
#
_cell.length_a   1.000
_cell.length_b   1.000
_cell.length_c   1.000
_cell.angle_alpha   90.00
_cell.angle_beta   90.00
_cell.angle_gamma   90.00
#
_symmetry.space_group_name_H-M   'P 1'
#
loop_
_entity.id
_entity.type
_entity.pdbx_description
1 polymer ?
#
loop_
_entity_poly.entity_id
_entity_poly.type
_entity_poly.pdbx_seq_one_letter_code
_entity_poly.pdbx_strand_id
1 'polypeptide(L)'
;MPGSKIPLVLDNYRFRTSTLLFPADWKPTHVRWLLKDPYGKTVYWKDSQLDMVRQVGSGYDGIYHYTDWEVSENSGFMQIPAFAQEGEWKLQAQFYDVFIGFKVHKDTETLYSIPVQRESFMDDLNAPIYLIIPIPLLEDVPVSIDFPLFVASVLVLILLILWVLIVKMLLVRRFEHARR
;
A
#
# COMPACT_ATOMS: atom_id res chain seq x y z
N MET A 1 -9.88 14.33 -1.36
CA MET A 1 -9.44 14.96 -0.09
C MET A 1 -8.48 14.01 0.63
N PRO A 2 -7.65 14.48 1.58
CA PRO A 2 -6.94 13.60 2.51
C PRO A 2 -7.89 12.58 3.16
N GLY A 3 -7.42 11.35 3.37
CA GLY A 3 -8.20 10.26 3.96
C GLY A 3 -9.24 9.63 3.02
N SER A 4 -9.52 10.23 1.86
CA SER A 4 -10.43 9.68 0.86
C SER A 4 -9.96 8.31 0.38
N LYS A 5 -10.88 7.34 0.31
CA LYS A 5 -10.59 5.97 -0.12
C LYS A 5 -10.56 5.89 -1.64
N ILE A 6 -9.49 5.30 -2.15
CA ILE A 6 -9.28 4.97 -3.56
C ILE A 6 -9.45 3.47 -3.69
N PRO A 7 -10.39 2.98 -4.52
CA PRO A 7 -10.56 1.55 -4.74
C PRO A 7 -9.34 0.98 -5.47
N LEU A 8 -8.84 -0.13 -4.96
CA LEU A 8 -7.77 -0.93 -5.57
C LEU A 8 -8.43 -2.15 -6.21
N VAL A 9 -9.08 -1.92 -7.35
CA VAL A 9 -9.86 -2.95 -8.04
C VAL A 9 -9.51 -2.98 -9.51
N LEU A 10 -9.23 -4.18 -10.00
CA LEU A 10 -9.15 -4.52 -11.41
C LEU A 10 -10.26 -5.52 -11.71
N ASP A 11 -11.19 -5.13 -12.58
CA ASP A 11 -12.25 -6.04 -13.05
C ASP A 11 -12.00 -6.38 -14.52
N ASN A 12 -11.64 -7.64 -14.78
CA ASN A 12 -11.30 -8.17 -16.09
C ASN A 12 -10.38 -7.23 -16.90
N TYR A 13 -9.43 -6.58 -16.22
CA TYR A 13 -8.52 -5.61 -16.83
C TYR A 13 -7.64 -6.32 -17.85
N ARG A 14 -7.60 -5.79 -19.07
CA ARG A 14 -6.83 -6.37 -20.17
C ARG A 14 -5.60 -5.55 -20.46
N PHE A 15 -4.47 -6.22 -20.61
CA PHE A 15 -3.23 -5.59 -21.05
C PHE A 15 -2.39 -6.53 -21.91
N ARG A 16 -1.58 -5.93 -22.77
CA ARG A 16 -0.65 -6.64 -23.64
C ARG A 16 0.76 -6.52 -23.10
N THR A 17 1.48 -7.63 -23.08
CA THR A 17 2.93 -7.64 -22.89
C THR A 17 3.61 -8.10 -24.16
N SER A 18 4.63 -7.35 -24.60
CA SER A 18 5.45 -7.72 -25.75
C SER A 18 6.89 -7.96 -25.31
N THR A 19 7.51 -9.01 -25.84
CA THR A 19 8.90 -9.37 -25.54
C THR A 19 9.65 -9.82 -26.79
N LEU A 20 10.91 -9.41 -26.89
CA LEU A 20 11.83 -9.84 -27.94
C LEU A 20 12.37 -11.25 -27.65
N LEU A 21 12.77 -11.47 -26.39
CA LEU A 21 13.49 -12.63 -25.88
C LEU A 21 13.26 -12.71 -24.35
N PHE A 22 12.12 -13.21 -23.88
CA PHE A 22 11.91 -13.57 -22.44
C PHE A 22 10.85 -14.68 -22.33
N PRO A 23 10.84 -15.45 -21.22
CA PRO A 23 10.59 -16.88 -21.24
C PRO A 23 9.14 -17.16 -21.65
N ALA A 24 8.90 -18.35 -22.20
CA ALA A 24 7.55 -18.83 -22.48
C ALA A 24 6.62 -18.82 -21.23
N ASP A 25 7.19 -18.60 -20.04
CA ASP A 25 6.53 -18.76 -18.74
C ASP A 25 6.32 -17.46 -17.94
N TRP A 26 6.67 -16.26 -18.45
CA TRP A 26 6.34 -15.03 -17.68
C TRP A 26 4.84 -14.85 -17.60
N LYS A 27 4.32 -14.89 -16.37
CA LYS A 27 2.90 -14.73 -16.06
C LYS A 27 2.77 -13.76 -14.90
N PRO A 28 1.99 -12.67 -15.01
CA PRO A 28 1.82 -11.76 -13.90
C PRO A 28 1.17 -12.52 -12.74
N THR A 29 1.79 -12.48 -11.56
CA THR A 29 1.26 -13.14 -10.35
C THR A 29 0.80 -12.12 -9.32
N HIS A 30 1.34 -10.91 -9.38
CA HIS A 30 1.09 -9.85 -8.43
C HIS A 30 0.82 -8.52 -9.13
N VAL A 31 0.19 -7.62 -8.39
CA VAL A 31 0.04 -6.21 -8.74
C VAL A 31 0.62 -5.36 -7.62
N ARG A 32 1.39 -4.35 -8.00
CA ARG A 32 1.79 -3.26 -7.14
C ARG A 32 0.97 -2.02 -7.48
N TRP A 33 0.21 -1.56 -6.52
CA TRP A 33 -0.51 -0.30 -6.60
C TRP A 33 0.43 0.84 -6.21
N LEU A 34 0.73 1.73 -7.14
CA LEU A 34 1.61 2.88 -6.96
C LEU A 34 0.77 4.16 -6.84
N LEU A 35 0.81 4.80 -5.68
CA LEU A 35 0.23 6.12 -5.49
C LEU A 35 1.28 7.20 -5.77
N LYS A 36 1.01 8.03 -6.78
CA LYS A 36 1.90 9.10 -7.22
C LYS A 36 1.29 10.47 -6.91
N ASP A 37 2.15 11.35 -6.42
CA ASP A 37 1.81 12.75 -6.20
C ASP A 37 1.65 13.51 -7.54
N PRO A 38 1.22 14.78 -7.51
CA PRO A 38 1.04 15.58 -8.73
C PRO A 38 2.33 15.80 -9.53
N TYR A 39 3.50 15.62 -8.90
CA TYR A 39 4.80 15.71 -9.56
C TYR A 39 5.28 14.36 -10.13
N GLY A 40 4.51 13.29 -9.94
CA GLY A 40 4.80 11.95 -10.44
C GLY A 40 5.71 11.12 -9.53
N LYS A 41 6.01 11.59 -8.31
CA LYS A 41 6.78 10.83 -7.32
C LYS A 41 5.88 9.81 -6.63
N THR A 42 6.34 8.56 -6.55
CA THR A 42 5.66 7.53 -5.75
C THR A 42 5.77 7.87 -4.27
N VAL A 43 4.65 8.06 -3.60
CA VAL A 43 4.60 8.36 -2.15
C VAL A 43 4.32 7.13 -1.29
N TYR A 44 3.67 6.12 -1.88
CA TYR A 44 3.31 4.88 -1.22
C TYR A 44 3.01 3.82 -2.28
N TRP A 45 3.21 2.56 -1.90
CA TRP A 45 2.75 1.45 -2.69
C TRP A 45 2.24 0.31 -1.84
N LYS A 46 1.39 -0.51 -2.45
CA LYS A 46 0.85 -1.72 -1.86
C LYS A 46 0.97 -2.86 -2.83
N ASP A 47 1.61 -3.94 -2.40
CA ASP A 47 1.68 -5.19 -3.14
C ASP A 47 0.46 -6.07 -2.82
N SER A 48 -0.08 -6.73 -3.84
CA SER A 48 -1.13 -7.73 -3.70
C SER A 48 -0.97 -8.84 -4.74
N GLN A 49 -1.52 -10.00 -4.41
CA GLN A 49 -1.61 -11.13 -5.35
C GLN A 49 -2.84 -10.94 -6.25
N LEU A 50 -2.70 -11.28 -7.53
CA LEU A 50 -3.84 -11.26 -8.45
C LEU A 50 -4.82 -12.40 -8.12
N ASP A 51 -6.12 -12.08 -8.04
CA ASP A 51 -7.18 -13.07 -7.80
C ASP A 51 -7.40 -13.96 -9.01
N MET A 52 -7.34 -13.37 -10.21
CA MET A 52 -7.49 -14.07 -11.47
C MET A 52 -6.44 -13.60 -12.46
N VAL A 53 -5.84 -14.55 -13.17
CA VAL A 53 -4.92 -14.30 -14.29
C VAL A 53 -5.19 -15.30 -15.41
N ARG A 54 -5.64 -14.80 -16.55
CA ARG A 54 -5.94 -15.61 -17.74
C ARG A 54 -5.23 -15.03 -18.96
N GLN A 55 -4.55 -15.89 -19.71
CA GLN A 55 -4.11 -15.55 -21.07
C GLN A 55 -5.31 -15.62 -22.00
N VAL A 56 -5.65 -14.51 -22.65
CA VAL A 56 -6.79 -14.41 -23.57
C VAL A 56 -6.36 -14.37 -25.04
N GLY A 57 -5.08 -14.11 -25.30
CA GLY A 57 -4.51 -14.14 -26.64
C GLY A 57 -2.99 -14.16 -26.60
N SER A 58 -2.39 -14.59 -27.69
CA SER A 58 -0.95 -14.49 -27.92
C SER A 58 -0.65 -14.58 -29.41
N GLY A 59 0.47 -14.00 -29.82
CA GLY A 59 0.92 -14.04 -31.21
C GLY A 59 2.25 -13.32 -31.39
N TYR A 60 2.52 -12.93 -32.64
CA TYR A 60 3.75 -12.22 -32.99
C TYR A 60 3.43 -10.90 -33.67
N ASP A 61 4.16 -9.85 -33.29
CA ASP A 61 4.21 -8.56 -33.96
C ASP A 61 5.66 -8.34 -34.42
N GLY A 62 5.93 -8.69 -35.68
CA GLY A 62 7.28 -8.80 -36.21
C GLY A 62 8.11 -9.86 -35.47
N ILE A 63 9.20 -9.44 -34.84
CA ILE A 63 10.10 -10.31 -34.05
C ILE A 63 9.71 -10.41 -32.57
N TYR A 64 8.68 -9.68 -32.14
CA TYR A 64 8.23 -9.66 -30.74
C TYR A 64 7.06 -10.63 -30.55
N HIS A 65 7.17 -11.53 -29.58
CA HIS A 65 6.00 -12.29 -29.11
C HIS A 65 5.18 -11.40 -28.18
N TYR A 66 3.87 -11.31 -28.42
CA TYR A 66 2.95 -10.63 -27.52
C TYR A 66 2.02 -11.63 -26.84
N THR A 67 1.64 -11.31 -25.61
CA THR A 67 0.63 -12.03 -24.83
C THR A 67 -0.37 -11.03 -24.30
N ASP A 68 -1.65 -11.30 -24.52
CA ASP A 68 -2.77 -10.54 -23.99
C ASP A 68 -3.28 -11.24 -22.72
N TRP A 69 -3.27 -10.49 -21.62
CA TRP A 69 -3.68 -10.94 -20.30
C TRP A 69 -5.02 -10.32 -19.94
N GLU A 70 -5.83 -11.08 -19.24
CA GLU A 70 -7.00 -10.61 -18.52
C GLU A 70 -6.80 -10.93 -17.04
N VAL A 71 -6.82 -9.89 -16.21
CA VAL A 71 -6.54 -10.01 -14.78
C VAL A 71 -7.68 -9.41 -13.97
N SER A 72 -7.88 -9.95 -12.77
CA SER A 72 -8.78 -9.34 -11.79
C SER A 72 -8.16 -9.40 -10.41
N GLU A 73 -8.43 -8.36 -9.63
CA GLU A 73 -7.88 -8.19 -8.30
C GLU A 73 -8.75 -7.23 -7.48
N ASN A 74 -8.92 -7.53 -6.21
CA ASN A 74 -9.57 -6.63 -5.26
C ASN A 74 -8.79 -6.54 -3.94
N SER A 75 -7.89 -5.55 -3.89
CA SER A 75 -7.06 -5.21 -2.73
C SER A 75 -7.78 -4.38 -1.67
N GLY A 76 -9.08 -4.13 -1.87
CA GLY A 76 -9.87 -3.18 -1.08
C GLY A 76 -9.55 -1.75 -1.47
N PHE A 77 -8.93 -0.99 -0.55
CA PHE A 77 -8.74 0.45 -0.72
C PHE A 77 -7.35 0.89 -0.25
N MET A 78 -6.89 1.99 -0.85
CA MET A 78 -5.84 2.86 -0.34
C MET A 78 -6.48 4.19 0.06
N GLN A 79 -5.81 5.02 0.87
CA GLN A 79 -6.31 6.36 1.17
C GLN A 79 -5.34 7.42 0.67
N ILE A 80 -5.84 8.61 0.36
CA ILE A 80 -4.98 9.78 0.16
C ILE A 80 -4.29 10.10 1.50
N PRO A 81 -2.96 10.29 1.52
CA PRO A 81 -2.24 10.51 2.77
C PRO A 81 -2.62 11.84 3.44
N ALA A 82 -2.31 11.92 4.73
CA ALA A 82 -2.31 13.17 5.48
C ALA A 82 -1.31 14.15 4.86
N PHE A 83 -1.66 15.44 4.90
CA PHE A 83 -0.86 16.54 4.34
C PHE A 83 -0.57 16.34 2.85
N ALA A 84 -1.47 15.67 2.13
CA ALA A 84 -1.36 15.51 0.69
C ALA A 84 -1.31 16.87 0.00
N GLN A 85 -0.40 16.99 -0.95
CA GLN A 85 -0.33 18.16 -1.79
C GLN A 85 -1.58 18.28 -2.67
N GLU A 86 -2.06 19.50 -2.86
CA GLU A 86 -3.15 19.79 -3.79
C GLU A 86 -2.72 19.53 -5.25
N GLY A 87 -3.60 18.89 -6.02
CA GLY A 87 -3.39 18.61 -7.44
C GLY A 87 -3.92 17.26 -7.90
N GLU A 88 -3.53 16.86 -9.11
CA GLU A 88 -3.94 15.59 -9.73
C GLU A 88 -3.03 14.45 -9.32
N TRP A 89 -3.48 13.65 -8.37
CA TRP A 89 -2.80 12.44 -7.94
C TRP A 89 -3.10 11.29 -8.90
N LYS A 90 -2.18 10.34 -9.01
CA LYS A 90 -2.31 9.23 -9.96
C LYS A 90 -2.14 7.90 -9.26
N LEU A 91 -3.05 6.97 -9.55
CA LEU A 91 -2.89 5.57 -9.19
C LEU A 91 -2.45 4.79 -10.43
N GLN A 92 -1.34 4.07 -10.31
CA GLN A 92 -0.82 3.18 -11.35
C GLN A 92 -0.75 1.76 -10.83
N ALA A 93 -0.96 0.78 -11.72
CA ALA A 93 -0.65 -0.61 -11.42
C ALA A 93 0.69 -0.98 -12.05
N GLN A 94 1.48 -1.77 -11.34
CA GLN A 94 2.67 -2.39 -11.87
C GLN A 94 2.52 -3.89 -11.67
N PHE A 95 2.30 -4.62 -12.77
CA PHE A 95 2.19 -6.08 -12.72
C PHE A 95 3.57 -6.69 -12.70
N TYR A 96 3.77 -7.70 -11.86
CA TYR A 96 5.05 -8.38 -11.83
C TYR A 96 4.90 -9.87 -11.58
N ASP A 97 5.96 -10.57 -11.96
CA ASP A 97 6.20 -11.95 -11.58
C ASP A 97 7.48 -12.04 -10.75
N VAL A 98 7.56 -13.04 -9.88
CA VAL A 98 8.73 -13.27 -9.02
C VAL A 98 9.49 -14.47 -9.57
N PHE A 99 10.58 -14.22 -10.27
CA PHE A 99 11.43 -15.27 -10.82
C PHE A 99 12.81 -15.24 -10.14
N ILE A 100 13.15 -16.31 -9.42
CA ILE A 100 14.43 -16.48 -8.69
C ILE A 100 14.76 -15.25 -7.81
N GLY A 101 13.75 -14.73 -7.10
CA GLY A 101 13.92 -13.58 -6.20
C GLY A 101 13.94 -12.21 -6.88
N PHE A 102 13.91 -12.14 -8.22
CA PHE A 102 13.80 -10.90 -8.97
C PHE A 102 12.34 -10.64 -9.38
N LYS A 103 11.87 -9.41 -9.15
CA LYS A 103 10.57 -8.94 -9.63
C LYS A 103 10.71 -8.47 -11.08
N VAL A 104 10.20 -9.24 -12.03
CA VAL A 104 10.13 -8.82 -13.44
C VAL A 104 8.81 -8.10 -13.64
N HIS A 105 8.86 -6.78 -13.76
CA HIS A 105 7.68 -5.93 -13.77
C HIS A 105 7.35 -5.36 -15.16
N LYS A 106 6.07 -5.05 -15.33
CA LYS A 106 5.49 -4.29 -16.42
C LYS A 106 4.55 -3.23 -15.84
N ASP A 107 4.86 -1.98 -16.13
CA ASP A 107 4.11 -0.85 -15.62
C ASP A 107 2.91 -0.61 -16.53
N THR A 108 1.74 -0.38 -15.94
CA THR A 108 0.60 0.12 -16.70
C THR A 108 0.69 1.63 -16.89
N GLU A 109 -0.14 2.13 -17.80
CA GLU A 109 -0.48 3.54 -17.80
C GLU A 109 -1.25 3.93 -16.52
N THR A 110 -1.56 5.22 -16.39
CA THR A 110 -2.34 5.71 -15.25
C THR A 110 -3.75 5.13 -15.30
N LEU A 111 -4.11 4.39 -14.25
CA LEU A 111 -5.43 3.75 -14.15
C LEU A 111 -6.48 4.73 -13.66
N TYR A 112 -6.13 5.55 -12.67
CA TYR A 112 -7.01 6.56 -12.09
C TYR A 112 -6.26 7.86 -11.84
N SER A 113 -6.92 8.98 -12.15
CA SER A 113 -6.51 10.32 -11.70
C SER A 113 -7.48 10.77 -10.62
N ILE A 114 -6.95 11.32 -9.54
CA ILE A 114 -7.71 11.70 -8.35
C ILE A 114 -7.42 13.18 -8.07
N PRO A 115 -8.40 14.07 -8.26
CA PRO A 115 -8.25 15.47 -7.86
C PRO A 115 -8.21 15.54 -6.33
N VAL A 116 -7.08 16.00 -5.78
CA VAL A 116 -6.93 16.25 -4.36
C VAL A 116 -6.97 17.74 -4.11
N GLN A 117 -8.00 18.18 -3.38
CA GLN A 117 -8.11 19.53 -2.86
C GLN A 117 -7.74 19.55 -1.38
N ARG A 118 -7.13 20.65 -0.93
CA ARG A 118 -6.75 20.85 0.47
C ARG A 118 -7.89 21.57 1.18
N GLU A 119 -8.66 20.84 1.97
CA GLU A 119 -9.89 21.38 2.57
C GLU A 119 -9.75 21.69 4.06
N SER A 120 -9.35 20.75 4.93
CA SER A 120 -9.17 21.04 6.35
C SER A 120 -8.06 20.23 7.05
N PHE A 121 -7.53 20.80 8.13
CA PHE A 121 -6.57 20.13 9.02
C PHE A 121 -7.15 18.90 9.72
N MET A 122 -8.47 18.85 9.93
CA MET A 122 -9.13 17.69 10.55
C MET A 122 -9.15 16.48 9.64
N ASP A 123 -9.21 16.69 8.31
CA ASP A 123 -9.13 15.60 7.34
C ASP A 123 -7.72 15.01 7.31
N ASP A 124 -6.70 15.86 7.47
CA ASP A 124 -5.30 15.42 7.59
C ASP A 124 -5.08 14.54 8.83
N LEU A 125 -5.69 14.88 9.98
CA LEU A 125 -5.56 14.10 11.21
C LEU A 125 -6.23 12.71 11.14
N ASN A 126 -7.24 12.56 10.28
CA ASN A 126 -7.94 11.29 10.06
C ASN A 126 -7.39 10.50 8.86
N ALA A 127 -6.39 11.04 8.18
CA ALA A 127 -5.74 10.41 7.04
C ALA A 127 -4.48 9.63 7.48
N PRO A 128 -4.08 8.58 6.75
CA PRO A 128 -2.86 7.86 7.08
C PRO A 128 -1.62 8.65 6.70
N ILE A 129 -0.54 8.45 7.44
CA ILE A 129 0.79 8.94 7.06
C ILE A 129 1.52 7.81 6.34
N TYR A 130 2.05 8.10 5.16
CA TYR A 130 2.87 7.17 4.39
C TYR A 130 4.35 7.51 4.49
N LEU A 131 5.16 6.49 4.73
CA LEU A 131 6.61 6.57 4.80
C LEU A 131 7.21 5.47 3.92
N ILE A 132 8.29 5.79 3.23
CA ILE A 132 9.09 4.82 2.48
C ILE A 132 10.42 4.70 3.20
N ILE A 133 10.68 3.53 3.78
CA ILE A 133 11.92 3.26 4.49
C ILE A 133 12.91 2.66 3.49
N PRO A 134 14.00 3.37 3.14
CA PRO A 134 15.00 2.81 2.26
C PRO A 134 15.77 1.72 2.98
N ILE A 135 15.87 0.54 2.36
CA ILE A 135 16.66 -0.58 2.90
C ILE A 135 17.88 -0.79 2.00
N PRO A 136 19.11 -0.64 2.52
CA PRO A 136 20.30 -0.90 1.74
C PRO A 136 20.30 -2.33 1.18
N LEU A 137 20.58 -2.46 -0.12
CA LEU A 137 20.67 -3.73 -0.86
C LEU A 137 19.35 -4.51 -0.99
N LEU A 138 18.22 -3.95 -0.56
CA LEU A 138 16.90 -4.54 -0.69
C LEU A 138 15.91 -3.54 -1.27
N GLU A 139 14.72 -4.01 -1.60
CA GLU A 139 13.63 -3.13 -2.00
C GLU A 139 13.16 -2.31 -0.79
N ASP A 140 12.89 -1.02 -1.02
CA ASP A 140 12.33 -0.12 -0.02
C ASP A 140 11.04 -0.69 0.59
N VAL A 141 10.72 -0.30 1.82
CA VAL A 141 9.53 -0.79 2.52
C VAL A 141 8.50 0.33 2.69
N PRO A 142 7.29 0.19 2.12
CA PRO A 142 6.22 1.14 2.32
C PRO A 142 5.56 0.90 3.67
N VAL A 143 5.45 1.93 4.49
CA VAL A 143 4.82 1.89 5.80
C VAL A 143 3.66 2.87 5.83
N SER A 144 2.50 2.39 6.28
CA SER A 144 1.31 3.20 6.53
C SER A 144 1.01 3.27 8.00
N ILE A 145 0.91 4.48 8.54
CA ILE A 145 0.56 4.73 9.94
C ILE A 145 -0.82 5.37 9.95
N ASP A 146 -1.79 4.66 10.51
CA ASP A 146 -3.09 5.21 10.87
C ASP A 146 -2.91 6.03 12.16
N PHE A 147 -3.00 7.36 12.06
CA PHE A 147 -2.73 8.27 13.16
C PHE A 147 -3.71 8.10 14.33
N PRO A 148 -5.04 8.03 14.12
CA PRO A 148 -6.00 7.68 15.17
C PRO A 148 -5.67 6.37 15.90
N LEU A 149 -5.34 5.31 15.16
CA LEU A 149 -5.01 4.01 15.74
C LEU A 149 -3.70 4.08 16.55
N PHE A 150 -2.70 4.78 16.02
CA PHE A 150 -1.43 5.00 16.70
C PHE A 150 -1.64 5.73 18.04
N VAL A 151 -2.35 6.86 18.05
CA VAL A 151 -2.65 7.60 19.28
C VAL A 151 -3.44 6.74 20.27
N ALA A 152 -4.46 6.01 19.81
CA ALA A 152 -5.24 5.11 20.65
C ALA A 152 -4.38 4.03 21.31
N SER A 153 -3.48 3.38 20.56
CA SER A 153 -2.57 2.36 21.09
C SER A 153 -1.61 2.93 22.16
N VAL A 154 -1.08 4.14 21.95
CA VAL A 154 -0.21 4.81 22.93
C VAL A 154 -1.00 5.15 24.21
N LEU A 155 -2.23 5.65 24.09
CA LEU A 155 -3.08 5.95 25.24
C LEU A 155 -3.40 4.69 26.06
N VAL A 156 -3.73 3.58 25.39
CA VAL A 156 -3.96 2.28 26.04
C VAL A 156 -2.71 1.83 26.81
N LEU A 157 -1.52 1.99 26.23
CA LEU A 157 -0.26 1.67 26.90
C LEU A 157 -0.03 2.53 28.16
N ILE A 158 -0.26 3.84 28.07
CA ILE A 158 -0.14 4.76 29.21
C ILE A 158 -1.11 4.37 30.33
N LEU A 159 -2.37 4.09 29.99
CA LEU A 159 -3.38 3.64 30.96
C LEU A 159 -2.97 2.34 31.65
N LEU A 160 -2.39 1.40 30.91
CA LEU A 160 -1.90 0.13 31.44
C LEU A 160 -0.72 0.34 32.41
N ILE A 161 0.23 1.22 32.07
CA ILE A 161 1.35 1.59 32.97
C ILE A 161 0.81 2.22 34.26
N LEU A 162 -0.11 3.17 34.16
CA LEU A 162 -0.72 3.82 35.32
C LEU A 162 -1.46 2.80 36.20
N TRP A 163 -2.20 1.88 35.60
CA TRP A 163 -2.89 0.82 36.32
C TRP A 163 -1.92 -0.07 37.11
N VAL A 164 -0.82 -0.52 36.48
CA VAL A 164 0.23 -1.30 37.16
C VAL A 164 0.84 -0.53 38.33
N LEU A 165 1.13 0.76 38.17
CA LEU A 165 1.68 1.60 39.23
C LEU A 165 0.71 1.75 40.42
N ILE A 166 -0.59 1.95 40.14
CA ILE A 166 -1.63 2.05 41.16
C ILE A 166 -1.75 0.73 41.92
N VAL A 167 -1.85 -0.41 41.22
CA VAL A 167 -1.93 -1.74 41.85
C VAL A 167 -0.70 -2.01 42.72
N LYS A 168 0.51 -1.70 42.21
CA LYS A 168 1.75 -1.82 42.99
C LYS A 168 1.70 -0.97 44.25
N MET A 169 1.27 0.30 44.15
CA MET A 169 1.17 1.19 45.31
C MET A 169 0.15 0.69 46.34
N LEU A 170 -1.00 0.20 45.90
CA LEU A 170 -2.04 -0.36 46.78
C LEU A 170 -1.56 -1.64 47.50
N LEU A 171 -0.84 -2.52 46.80
CA LEU A 171 -0.24 -3.72 47.39
C LEU A 171 0.78 -3.35 48.46
N VAL A 172 1.69 -2.42 48.17
CA VAL A 172 2.71 -1.94 49.13
C VAL A 172 2.05 -1.36 50.38
N ARG A 173 1.05 -0.47 50.23
CA ARG A 173 0.32 0.11 51.36
C ARG A 173 -0.41 -0.94 52.20
N ARG A 174 -0.97 -1.97 51.57
CA ARG A 174 -1.62 -3.09 52.29
C ARG A 174 -0.62 -3.88 53.14
N PHE A 175 0.59 -4.12 52.63
CA PHE A 175 1.64 -4.81 53.38
C PHE A 175 2.19 -3.97 54.54
N GLU A 176 2.30 -2.65 54.39
CA GLU A 176 2.72 -1.76 55.48
C GLU A 176 1.68 -1.69 56.61
N HIS A 177 0.40 -1.64 56.29
CA HIS A 177 -0.67 -1.68 57.29
C HIS A 177 -0.78 -3.04 58.00
N ALA A 178 -0.47 -4.15 57.32
CA ALA A 178 -0.48 -5.48 57.94
C ALA A 178 0.73 -5.74 58.87
N ARG A 179 1.75 -4.88 58.87
CA ARG A 179 2.95 -4.97 59.72
C ARG A 179 2.90 -4.11 60.98
N ARG A 180 1.92 -3.21 61.11
CA ARG A 180 1.68 -2.40 62.31
C ARG A 180 0.56 -3.01 63.13
#